data_AF-A0A661CEA9-F1
#
_entry.id   AF-A0A661CEA9-F1
#
_cell.length_a   1.000
_cell.length_b   1.000
_cell.length_c   1.000
_cell.angle_alpha   90.00
_cell.angle_beta   90.00
_cell.angle_gamma   90.00
#
_symmetry.space_group_name_H-M   'P 1'
#
loop_
_entity.id
_entity.type
_entity.pdbx_description
1 polymer ?
#
loop_
_entity_poly.entity_id
_entity_poly.type
_entity_poly.pdbx_seq_one_letter_code
_entity_poly.pdbx_strand_id
1 'polypeptide(L)'
;GIAKGSGMIRPDMATMLAFIATDADIGENLVQSILTEAVEDSFNCINVDGDTSTNDACFLVATGESDVAEISSFDEGTGLLFRNALQEICIYLAQAIVRDGEGASKFITISVMDGASVEESREVALTVANSPLVKTAFFASDPNWGRILAAIGRAPLPDLDIEKISISLNDVKIVESGKRAEIYTEAEGQRVMQQEEITISISLGRGNASAIIWTCDLSHEYVRINSEYRS
;
A
#
# COMPACT_ATOMS: atom_id res chain seq x y z
N GLY A 1 -2.73 13.71 12.92
CA GLY A 1 -1.86 12.66 13.50
C GLY A 1 -0.43 12.91 13.10
N ILE A 2 0.50 12.20 13.72
CA ILE A 2 1.92 12.15 13.37
C ILE A 2 2.34 10.69 13.21
N ALA A 3 3.26 10.40 12.31
CA ALA A 3 3.80 9.06 12.13
C ALA A 3 5.32 9.10 11.88
N LYS A 4 6.01 8.04 12.31
CA LYS A 4 7.44 7.84 12.07
C LYS A 4 7.67 6.41 11.60
N GLY A 5 8.50 6.26 10.57
CA GLY A 5 8.88 5.00 9.94
C GLY A 5 9.39 5.29 8.54
N SER A 6 10.47 4.64 8.10
CA SER A 6 11.09 4.86 6.79
C SER A 6 11.87 3.64 6.28
N GLY A 7 12.30 2.76 7.18
CA GLY A 7 12.84 1.42 6.92
C GLY A 7 12.29 0.40 7.92
N MET A 8 12.49 -0.88 7.62
CA MET A 8 11.81 -2.04 8.22
C MET A 8 10.29 -1.84 8.22
N ILE A 9 9.70 -1.73 7.03
CA ILE A 9 8.26 -1.50 6.83
C ILE A 9 7.66 -2.60 5.96
N ARG A 10 6.71 -3.34 6.52
CA ARG A 10 5.89 -4.40 5.91
C ARG A 10 4.58 -4.55 6.70
N PRO A 11 3.48 -5.05 6.10
CA PRO A 11 2.27 -5.36 6.87
C PRO A 11 2.53 -6.38 7.98
N ASP A 12 1.70 -6.32 9.04
CA ASP A 12 1.89 -6.99 10.33
C ASP A 12 2.76 -6.19 11.32
N MET A 13 2.49 -4.88 11.41
CA MET A 13 3.13 -3.96 12.35
C MET A 13 4.68 -3.96 12.21
N ALA A 14 5.18 -3.21 11.20
CA ALA A 14 6.59 -2.90 10.97
C ALA A 14 7.02 -1.42 11.21
N THR A 15 8.29 -1.10 11.57
CA THR A 15 8.78 -0.02 12.48
C THR A 15 8.05 1.29 12.31
N MET A 16 6.83 1.32 12.82
CA MET A 16 5.94 2.44 12.64
C MET A 16 5.36 2.83 13.99
N LEU A 17 5.58 4.09 14.33
CA LEU A 17 4.94 4.74 15.46
C LEU A 17 3.99 5.80 14.91
N ALA A 18 2.69 5.60 15.09
CA ALA A 18 1.66 6.57 14.75
C ALA A 18 0.93 7.05 16.01
N PHE A 19 0.74 8.36 16.11
CA PHE A 19 0.01 8.99 17.20
C PHE A 19 -1.06 9.91 16.60
N ILE A 20 -2.32 9.65 16.93
CA ILE A 20 -3.47 10.39 16.46
C ILE A 20 -4.20 10.91 17.70
N ALA A 21 -4.56 12.19 17.69
CA ALA A 21 -5.26 12.83 18.78
C ALA A 21 -6.50 13.54 18.24
N THR A 22 -7.59 13.49 19.01
CA THR A 22 -8.86 14.15 18.73
C THR A 22 -9.52 14.62 20.03
N ASP A 23 -10.33 15.66 19.93
CA ASP A 23 -11.23 16.15 20.97
C ASP A 23 -12.63 15.53 20.89
N ALA A 24 -12.92 14.72 19.87
CA ALA A 24 -14.20 14.04 19.73
C ALA A 24 -14.52 13.17 20.96
N ASP A 25 -15.78 13.22 21.41
CA ASP A 25 -16.34 12.30 22.39
C ASP A 25 -16.78 11.02 21.69
N ILE A 26 -16.14 9.90 22.01
CA ILE A 26 -16.34 8.60 21.35
C ILE A 26 -16.63 7.59 22.44
N GLY A 27 -17.71 6.83 22.29
CA GLY A 27 -18.05 5.76 23.22
C GLY A 27 -16.86 4.81 23.40
N GLU A 28 -16.46 4.57 24.65
CA GLU A 28 -15.21 3.88 25.01
C GLU A 28 -15.05 2.52 24.29
N ASN A 29 -16.14 1.77 24.13
CA ASN A 29 -16.16 0.47 23.47
C ASN A 29 -15.95 0.53 21.94
N LEU A 30 -16.00 1.73 21.34
CA LEU A 30 -15.89 1.96 19.90
C LEU A 30 -14.51 2.45 19.47
N VAL A 31 -13.71 2.99 20.41
CA VAL A 31 -12.38 3.57 20.12
C VAL A 31 -11.43 2.52 19.55
N GLN A 32 -11.38 1.32 20.15
CA GLN A 32 -10.50 0.27 19.67
C GLN A 32 -10.94 -0.28 18.30
N SER A 33 -12.25 -0.44 18.07
CA SER A 33 -12.73 -0.98 16.80
C SER A 33 -12.44 -0.04 15.63
N ILE A 34 -12.64 1.27 15.80
CA ILE A 34 -12.39 2.24 14.74
C ILE A 34 -10.90 2.40 14.46
N LEU A 35 -10.05 2.27 15.49
CA LEU A 35 -8.61 2.28 15.31
C LEU A 35 -8.13 1.06 14.54
N THR A 36 -8.62 -0.14 14.89
CA THR A 36 -8.27 -1.38 14.19
C THR A 36 -8.63 -1.29 12.70
N GLU A 37 -9.86 -0.86 12.38
CA GLU A 37 -10.30 -0.68 11.00
C GLU A 37 -9.41 0.32 10.25
N ALA A 38 -9.17 1.50 10.84
CA ALA A 38 -8.34 2.52 10.21
C ALA A 38 -6.91 2.03 9.96
N VAL A 39 -6.34 1.22 10.86
CA VAL A 39 -4.99 0.63 10.72
C VAL A 39 -4.96 -0.44 9.62
N GLU A 40 -5.98 -1.30 9.54
CA GLU A 40 -6.10 -2.36 8.53
C GLU A 40 -6.06 -1.80 7.10
N ASP A 41 -6.74 -0.68 6.86
CA ASP A 41 -6.85 -0.04 5.55
C ASP A 41 -5.71 0.95 5.22
N SER A 42 -4.79 1.20 6.17
CA SER A 42 -3.73 2.20 6.02
C SER A 42 -2.32 1.66 6.28
N PHE A 43 -1.88 1.62 7.54
CA PHE A 43 -0.54 1.23 7.96
C PHE A 43 -0.27 -0.25 7.71
N ASN A 44 -1.31 -1.09 7.75
CA ASN A 44 -1.16 -2.47 7.30
C ASN A 44 -1.13 -2.58 5.78
N CYS A 45 -1.30 -1.51 5.01
CA CYS A 45 -1.25 -1.54 3.54
C CYS A 45 0.04 -0.93 2.98
N ILE A 46 1.10 -0.76 3.77
CA ILE A 46 2.39 -0.20 3.32
C ILE A 46 3.53 -1.21 3.39
N ASN A 47 4.49 -1.08 2.47
CA ASN A 47 5.69 -1.92 2.41
C ASN A 47 6.88 -1.14 1.82
N VAL A 48 8.01 -1.06 2.52
CA VAL A 48 9.24 -0.46 1.99
C VAL A 48 10.22 -1.56 1.56
N ASP A 49 10.67 -2.39 2.50
CA ASP A 49 11.75 -3.36 2.30
C ASP A 49 11.35 -4.81 2.57
N GLY A 50 10.15 -5.03 3.12
CA GLY A 50 9.64 -6.37 3.41
C GLY A 50 10.10 -6.94 4.76
N ASP A 51 10.75 -6.12 5.59
CA ASP A 51 11.21 -6.50 6.92
C ASP A 51 10.24 -5.97 8.00
N THR A 52 9.62 -6.89 8.74
CA THR A 52 8.74 -6.54 9.86
C THR A 52 9.55 -6.22 11.12
N SER A 53 9.18 -5.14 11.80
CA SER A 53 9.81 -4.65 13.03
C SER A 53 9.32 -5.34 14.29
N THR A 54 10.05 -5.10 15.37
CA THR A 54 9.72 -5.57 16.73
C THR A 54 9.01 -4.53 17.60
N ASN A 55 8.80 -3.28 17.15
CA ASN A 55 8.51 -2.13 18.02
C ASN A 55 7.29 -1.29 17.65
N ASP A 56 6.36 -1.88 16.93
CA ASP A 56 5.28 -1.15 16.30
C ASP A 56 4.14 -0.77 17.21
N ALA A 57 3.61 0.44 16.98
CA ALA A 57 2.45 0.92 17.70
C ALA A 57 1.71 2.04 16.96
N CYS A 58 0.37 1.96 16.99
CA CYS A 58 -0.52 3.04 16.59
C CYS A 58 -1.41 3.40 17.77
N PHE A 59 -1.47 4.69 18.12
CA PHE A 59 -2.25 5.20 19.23
C PHE A 59 -3.29 6.20 18.75
N LEU A 60 -4.54 6.04 19.21
CA LEU A 60 -5.59 7.05 19.12
C LEU A 60 -5.91 7.55 20.53
N VAL A 61 -5.83 8.87 20.70
CA VAL A 61 -6.20 9.56 21.93
C VAL A 61 -7.43 10.42 21.64
N ALA A 62 -8.55 10.09 22.28
CA ALA A 62 -9.79 10.88 22.23
C ALA A 62 -10.02 11.51 23.61
N THR A 63 -10.07 12.85 23.68
CA THR A 63 -10.19 13.56 24.96
C THR A 63 -11.64 13.83 25.38
N GLY A 64 -12.60 13.79 24.45
CA GLY A 64 -14.01 14.08 24.74
C GLY A 64 -14.33 15.54 25.07
N GLU A 65 -13.39 16.46 24.82
CA GLU A 65 -13.53 17.89 25.13
C GLU A 65 -14.32 18.67 24.05
N SER A 66 -14.74 18.02 22.97
CA SER A 66 -15.56 18.62 21.93
C SER A 66 -17.01 18.83 22.38
N ASP A 67 -17.60 19.97 22.03
CA ASP A 67 -19.03 20.26 22.29
C ASP A 67 -20.00 19.46 21.37
N VAL A 68 -19.47 18.59 20.52
CA VAL A 68 -20.25 17.73 19.62
C VAL A 68 -20.77 16.52 20.41
N ALA A 69 -21.99 16.07 20.09
CA ALA A 69 -22.58 14.90 20.72
C ALA A 69 -21.70 13.64 20.58
N GLU A 70 -21.71 12.81 21.63
CA GLU A 70 -20.99 11.53 21.69
C GLU A 70 -21.24 10.67 20.45
N ILE A 71 -20.14 10.18 19.87
CA ILE A 71 -20.15 9.22 18.78
C ILE A 71 -20.41 7.83 19.37
N SER A 72 -21.62 7.33 19.14
CA SER A 72 -22.10 6.00 19.60
C SER A 72 -22.25 4.98 18.46
N SER A 73 -22.00 5.36 17.21
CA SER A 73 -21.91 4.50 16.03
C SER A 73 -21.11 5.23 14.94
N PHE A 74 -20.49 4.49 14.02
CA PHE A 74 -19.77 5.03 12.85
C PHE A 74 -20.51 4.85 11.52
N ASP A 75 -21.76 4.40 11.56
CA ASP A 75 -22.53 4.05 10.36
C ASP A 75 -23.20 5.28 9.71
N GLU A 76 -23.44 6.33 10.50
CA GLU A 76 -24.17 7.52 10.04
C GLU A 76 -23.73 8.80 10.78
N GLY A 77 -24.23 9.94 10.29
CA GLY A 77 -24.08 11.25 10.93
C GLY A 77 -22.63 11.63 11.23
N THR A 78 -22.41 12.20 12.42
CA THR A 78 -21.08 12.62 12.90
C THR A 78 -20.10 11.45 12.99
N GLY A 79 -20.57 10.27 13.37
CA GLY A 79 -19.71 9.09 13.48
C GLY A 79 -19.13 8.67 12.14
N LEU A 80 -19.95 8.64 11.09
CA LEU A 80 -19.47 8.37 9.73
C LEU A 80 -18.45 9.43 9.26
N LEU A 81 -18.69 10.72 9.56
CA LEU A 81 -17.75 11.79 9.25
C LEU A 81 -16.40 11.59 9.97
N PHE A 82 -16.44 11.22 11.25
CA PHE A 82 -15.24 10.93 12.03
C PHE A 82 -14.48 9.72 11.48
N ARG A 83 -15.19 8.62 11.19
CA ARG A 83 -14.61 7.41 10.58
C ARG A 83 -13.87 7.75 9.30
N ASN A 84 -14.51 8.49 8.39
CA ASN A 84 -13.90 8.88 7.12
C ASN A 84 -12.67 9.78 7.34
N ALA A 85 -12.75 10.75 8.27
CA ALA A 85 -11.62 11.63 8.58
C ALA A 85 -10.44 10.86 9.22
N LEU A 86 -10.72 9.90 10.11
CA LEU A 86 -9.70 9.04 10.69
C LEU A 86 -9.04 8.16 9.61
N GLN A 87 -9.84 7.56 8.73
CA GLN A 87 -9.32 6.75 7.64
C GLN A 87 -8.46 7.58 6.69
N GLU A 88 -8.91 8.78 6.32
CA GLU A 88 -8.17 9.70 5.45
C GLU A 88 -6.81 10.08 6.06
N ILE A 89 -6.77 10.47 7.34
CA ILE A 89 -5.50 10.85 7.98
C ILE A 89 -4.57 9.64 8.14
N CYS A 90 -5.10 8.45 8.47
CA CYS A 90 -4.29 7.24 8.59
C CYS A 90 -3.69 6.84 7.23
N ILE A 91 -4.49 6.84 6.16
CA ILE A 91 -4.01 6.57 4.80
C ILE A 91 -2.96 7.60 4.39
N TYR A 92 -3.21 8.89 4.62
CA TYR A 92 -2.24 9.94 4.32
C TYR A 92 -0.89 9.70 5.02
N LEU A 93 -0.92 9.42 6.33
CA LEU A 93 0.30 9.17 7.11
C LEU A 93 1.02 7.90 6.66
N ALA A 94 0.28 6.83 6.36
CA ALA A 94 0.85 5.58 5.83
C ALA A 94 1.55 5.82 4.49
N GLN A 95 0.91 6.53 3.56
CA GLN A 95 1.54 6.86 2.28
C GLN A 95 2.73 7.82 2.45
N ALA A 96 2.68 8.75 3.40
CA ALA A 96 3.81 9.63 3.70
C ALA A 96 5.05 8.84 4.16
N ILE A 97 4.89 7.79 4.97
CA ILE A 97 5.97 6.86 5.34
C ILE A 97 6.61 6.23 4.10
N VAL A 98 5.80 5.79 3.14
CA VAL A 98 6.30 5.16 1.91
C VAL A 98 7.04 6.16 1.03
N ARG A 99 6.54 7.40 0.92
CA ARG A 99 7.21 8.49 0.20
C ARG A 99 8.55 8.85 0.82
N ASP A 100 8.65 8.77 2.15
CA ASP A 100 9.88 8.99 2.92
C ASP A 100 10.68 7.70 3.16
N GLY A 101 10.39 6.64 2.40
CA GLY A 101 11.12 5.38 2.48
C GLY A 101 12.62 5.60 2.23
N GLU A 102 13.48 4.84 2.91
CA GLU A 102 14.93 5.05 2.85
C GLU A 102 15.47 4.98 1.41
N GLY A 103 15.88 6.13 0.87
CA GLY A 103 16.36 6.25 -0.50
C GLY A 103 15.29 6.07 -1.58
N ALA A 104 14.00 6.09 -1.22
CA ALA A 104 12.91 6.05 -2.18
C ALA A 104 12.93 7.26 -3.12
N SER A 105 12.66 7.03 -4.40
CA SER A 105 12.49 8.08 -5.41
C SER A 105 11.12 8.05 -6.09
N LYS A 106 10.38 6.95 -5.93
CA LYS A 106 9.04 6.78 -6.48
C LYS A 106 8.09 6.15 -5.47
N PHE A 107 6.87 6.64 -5.47
CA PHE A 107 5.74 6.08 -4.76
C PHE A 107 4.90 5.21 -5.70
N ILE A 108 4.63 3.98 -5.29
CA ILE A 108 3.97 2.97 -6.11
C ILE A 108 2.72 2.48 -5.39
N THR A 109 1.56 2.62 -6.02
CA THR A 109 0.32 1.96 -5.60
C THR A 109 0.17 0.66 -6.37
N ILE A 110 0.10 -0.48 -5.68
CA ILE A 110 -0.23 -1.77 -6.28
C ILE A 110 -1.67 -2.08 -5.92
N SER A 111 -2.56 -2.00 -6.90
CA SER A 111 -3.98 -2.31 -6.77
C SER A 111 -4.26 -3.65 -7.44
N VAL A 112 -4.63 -4.65 -6.65
CA VAL A 112 -5.04 -5.97 -7.15
C VAL A 112 -6.55 -6.07 -7.06
N MET A 113 -7.17 -6.47 -8.16
CA MET A 113 -8.62 -6.59 -8.34
C MET A 113 -8.97 -7.97 -8.88
N ASP A 114 -10.26 -8.28 -8.83
CA ASP A 114 -10.84 -9.54 -9.31
C ASP A 114 -10.21 -10.78 -8.68
N GLY A 115 -9.74 -10.69 -7.43
CA GLY A 115 -9.23 -11.84 -6.68
C GLY A 115 -10.37 -12.71 -6.12
N ALA A 116 -10.05 -13.96 -5.80
CA ALA A 116 -11.00 -14.88 -5.15
C ALA A 116 -11.31 -14.47 -3.69
N SER A 117 -10.36 -13.85 -2.99
CA SER A 117 -10.52 -13.27 -1.66
C SER A 117 -9.63 -12.03 -1.48
N VAL A 118 -9.87 -11.28 -0.41
CA VAL A 118 -9.05 -10.09 -0.06
C VAL A 118 -7.63 -10.53 0.27
N GLU A 119 -7.48 -11.65 0.99
CA GLU A 119 -6.20 -12.24 1.36
C GLU A 119 -5.39 -12.63 0.14
N GLU A 120 -6.00 -13.30 -0.85
CA GLU A 120 -5.36 -13.63 -2.14
C GLU A 120 -4.89 -12.35 -2.85
N SER A 121 -5.76 -11.33 -2.94
CA SER A 121 -5.43 -10.07 -3.63
C SER A 121 -4.26 -9.36 -2.94
N ARG A 122 -4.27 -9.36 -1.61
CA ARG A 122 -3.24 -8.76 -0.76
C ARG A 122 -1.92 -9.51 -0.87
N GLU A 123 -1.95 -10.83 -0.96
CA GLU A 123 -0.76 -11.65 -1.12
C GLU A 123 -0.08 -11.44 -2.47
N VAL A 124 -0.85 -11.30 -3.55
CA VAL A 124 -0.31 -10.89 -4.85
C VAL A 124 0.31 -9.51 -4.77
N ALA A 125 -0.40 -8.54 -4.19
CA ALA A 125 0.08 -7.17 -4.05
C ALA A 125 1.41 -7.12 -3.28
N LEU A 126 1.51 -7.86 -2.17
CA LEU A 126 2.74 -7.98 -1.38
C LEU A 126 3.86 -8.70 -2.12
N THR A 127 3.56 -9.75 -2.88
CA THR A 127 4.57 -10.47 -3.68
C THR A 127 5.20 -9.55 -4.74
N VAL A 128 4.39 -8.69 -5.37
CA VAL A 128 4.88 -7.68 -6.31
C VAL A 128 5.66 -6.60 -5.57
N ALA A 129 5.14 -6.10 -4.45
CA ALA A 129 5.78 -5.06 -3.63
C ALA A 129 7.15 -5.48 -3.09
N ASN A 130 7.32 -6.76 -2.75
CA ASN A 130 8.56 -7.32 -2.19
C ASN A 130 9.57 -7.77 -3.26
N SER A 131 9.24 -7.68 -4.54
CA SER A 131 10.11 -8.18 -5.60
C SER A 131 11.25 -7.20 -5.90
N PRO A 132 12.53 -7.54 -5.63
CA PRO A 132 13.64 -6.61 -5.89
C PRO A 132 13.78 -6.26 -7.37
N LEU A 133 13.47 -7.21 -8.26
CA LEU A 133 13.48 -6.99 -9.71
C LEU A 133 12.41 -5.96 -10.12
N VAL A 134 11.24 -6.00 -9.50
CA VAL A 134 10.16 -5.04 -9.78
C VAL A 134 10.53 -3.67 -9.21
N LYS A 135 10.97 -3.60 -7.95
CA LYS A 135 11.39 -2.35 -7.30
C LYS A 135 12.54 -1.65 -8.02
N THR A 136 13.52 -2.40 -8.53
CA THR A 136 14.63 -1.84 -9.33
C THR A 136 14.19 -1.40 -10.73
N ALA A 137 13.16 -2.04 -11.32
CA ALA A 137 12.57 -1.55 -12.57
C ALA A 137 11.88 -0.20 -12.37
N PHE A 138 11.18 0.00 -11.25
CA PHE A 138 10.63 1.31 -10.89
C PHE A 138 11.72 2.37 -10.76
N PHE A 139 12.80 2.08 -10.01
CA PHE A 139 13.92 3.01 -9.86
C PHE A 139 14.52 3.40 -11.22
N ALA A 140 14.72 2.42 -12.11
CA ALA A 140 15.23 2.65 -13.46
C ALA A 140 14.23 3.32 -14.41
N SER A 141 12.99 3.55 -13.97
CA SER A 141 11.87 3.95 -14.82
C SER A 141 11.66 3.00 -16.03
N ASP A 142 11.93 1.70 -15.85
CA ASP A 142 11.84 0.66 -16.88
C ASP A 142 10.44 0.01 -16.82
N PRO A 143 9.58 0.13 -17.86
CA PRO A 143 8.22 -0.44 -17.89
C PRO A 143 8.22 -1.97 -18.11
N ASN A 144 8.96 -2.68 -17.27
CA ASN A 144 9.23 -4.10 -17.38
C ASN A 144 8.06 -4.96 -16.89
N TRP A 145 7.00 -5.01 -17.70
CA TRP A 145 5.80 -5.81 -17.42
C TRP A 145 6.11 -7.30 -17.20
N GLY A 146 7.18 -7.82 -17.81
CA GLY A 146 7.63 -9.20 -17.61
C GLY A 146 8.07 -9.48 -16.17
N ARG A 147 8.75 -8.54 -15.51
CA ARG A 147 9.13 -8.66 -14.09
C ARG A 147 7.91 -8.62 -13.16
N ILE A 148 6.91 -7.79 -13.50
CA ILE A 148 5.65 -7.71 -12.74
C ILE A 148 4.88 -9.03 -12.88
N LEU A 149 4.71 -9.54 -14.11
CA LEU A 149 4.03 -10.80 -14.37
C LEU A 149 4.74 -12.00 -13.72
N ALA A 150 6.08 -12.02 -13.75
CA ALA A 150 6.88 -13.03 -13.05
C ALA A 150 6.73 -12.94 -11.52
N ALA A 151 6.54 -11.74 -10.96
CA ALA A 151 6.25 -11.60 -9.53
C ALA A 151 4.84 -12.12 -9.19
N ILE A 152 3.82 -11.79 -9.99
CA ILE A 152 2.46 -12.33 -9.82
C ILE A 152 2.48 -13.86 -9.88
N GLY A 153 3.21 -14.45 -10.84
CA GLY A 153 3.34 -15.91 -10.96
C GLY A 153 4.10 -16.60 -9.83
N ARG A 154 4.78 -15.85 -8.96
CA ARG A 154 5.40 -16.38 -7.72
C ARG A 154 4.50 -16.27 -6.51
N ALA A 155 3.39 -15.52 -6.59
CA ALA A 155 2.41 -15.49 -5.51
C ALA A 155 1.89 -16.92 -5.31
N PRO A 156 1.70 -17.38 -4.06
CA PRO A 156 1.32 -18.77 -3.77
C PRO A 156 -0.19 -18.99 -4.02
N LEU A 157 -0.63 -18.69 -5.24
CA LEU A 157 -2.00 -18.86 -5.69
C LEU A 157 -2.15 -20.22 -6.39
N PRO A 158 -3.04 -21.11 -5.90
CA PRO A 158 -3.36 -22.32 -6.63
C PRO A 158 -4.08 -21.96 -7.93
N ASP A 159 -3.77 -22.71 -8.99
CA ASP A 159 -4.46 -22.67 -10.29
C ASP A 159 -4.55 -21.26 -10.92
N LEU A 160 -3.48 -20.46 -10.82
CA LEU A 160 -3.42 -19.16 -11.45
C LEU A 160 -3.46 -19.28 -12.98
N ASP A 161 -4.54 -18.77 -13.58
CA ASP A 161 -4.71 -18.72 -15.03
C ASP A 161 -4.13 -17.41 -15.58
N ILE A 162 -2.96 -17.53 -16.21
CA ILE A 162 -2.23 -16.40 -16.79
C ILE A 162 -3.06 -15.68 -17.86
N GLU A 163 -3.91 -16.40 -18.61
CA GLU A 163 -4.71 -15.82 -19.70
C GLU A 163 -5.84 -14.91 -19.22
N LYS A 164 -6.10 -14.87 -17.91
CA LYS A 164 -7.05 -13.94 -17.30
C LYS A 164 -6.41 -12.68 -16.73
N ILE A 165 -5.08 -12.66 -16.63
CA ILE A 165 -4.37 -11.56 -15.99
C ILE A 165 -4.32 -10.36 -16.94
N SER A 166 -4.66 -9.19 -16.42
CA SER A 166 -4.36 -7.91 -17.06
C SER A 166 -3.63 -6.97 -16.11
N ILE A 167 -2.75 -6.14 -16.66
CA ILE A 167 -1.94 -5.19 -15.90
C ILE A 167 -1.98 -3.83 -16.61
N SER A 168 -2.21 -2.78 -15.84
CA SER A 168 -2.12 -1.40 -16.30
C SER A 168 -1.15 -0.59 -15.44
N LEU A 169 -0.42 0.33 -16.06
CA LEU A 169 0.37 1.37 -15.40
C LEU A 169 -0.40 2.69 -15.57
N ASN A 170 -0.96 3.25 -14.50
CA ASN A 170 -1.92 4.35 -14.55
C ASN A 170 -3.00 4.07 -15.62
N ASP A 171 -3.05 4.90 -16.65
CA ASP A 171 -4.00 4.84 -17.77
C ASP A 171 -3.57 3.88 -18.90
N VAL A 172 -2.36 3.31 -18.84
CA VAL A 172 -1.76 2.51 -19.92
C VAL A 172 -1.89 1.02 -19.62
N LYS A 173 -2.69 0.30 -20.41
CA LYS A 173 -2.77 -1.17 -20.35
C LYS A 173 -1.51 -1.78 -20.96
N ILE A 174 -0.70 -2.48 -20.15
CA ILE A 174 0.59 -3.07 -20.56
C ILE A 174 0.49 -4.58 -20.79
N VAL A 175 -0.42 -5.25 -20.09
CA VAL A 175 -0.69 -6.69 -20.22
C VAL A 175 -2.19 -6.92 -20.38
N GLU A 176 -2.54 -7.74 -21.37
CA GLU A 176 -3.90 -8.23 -21.62
C GLU A 176 -3.83 -9.73 -21.88
N SER A 177 -4.70 -10.48 -21.22
CA SER A 177 -4.73 -11.94 -21.28
C SER A 177 -3.36 -12.60 -21.11
N GLY A 178 -2.61 -12.14 -20.11
CA GLY A 178 -1.29 -12.66 -19.76
C GLY A 178 -0.17 -12.37 -20.76
N LYS A 179 -0.44 -11.55 -21.78
CA LYS A 179 0.51 -11.19 -22.84
C LYS A 179 0.61 -9.67 -22.94
N ARG A 180 1.66 -9.17 -23.58
CA ARG A 180 1.77 -7.74 -23.88
C ARG A 180 0.51 -7.28 -24.62
N ALA A 181 -0.14 -6.22 -24.16
CA ALA A 181 -1.32 -5.69 -24.83
C ALA A 181 -0.97 -5.25 -26.27
N GLU A 182 -1.87 -5.48 -27.23
CA GLU A 182 -1.58 -5.23 -28.65
C GLU A 182 -1.31 -3.75 -28.94
N ILE A 183 -2.05 -2.87 -28.26
CA ILE A 183 -1.95 -1.41 -28.41
C ILE A 183 -0.79 -0.79 -27.63
N TYR A 184 -0.14 -1.54 -26.73
CA TYR A 184 0.90 -1.02 -25.85
C TYR A 184 2.17 -0.68 -26.63
N THR A 185 2.67 0.53 -26.42
CA THR A 185 4.00 0.95 -26.86
C THR A 185 4.94 1.19 -25.67
N GLU A 186 6.22 0.91 -25.88
CA GLU A 186 7.24 1.13 -24.85
C GLU A 186 7.34 2.61 -24.44
N ALA A 187 7.08 3.53 -25.38
CA ALA A 187 7.07 4.96 -25.11
C ALA A 187 5.95 5.37 -24.11
N GLU A 188 4.78 4.72 -24.19
CA GLU A 188 3.68 4.98 -23.24
C GLU A 188 4.01 4.43 -21.85
N GLY A 189 4.57 3.22 -21.77
CA GLY A 189 5.04 2.66 -20.51
C GLY A 189 6.11 3.55 -19.88
N GLN A 190 7.09 3.99 -20.67
CA GLN A 190 8.16 4.88 -20.23
C GLN A 190 7.63 6.22 -19.72
N ARG A 191 6.64 6.81 -20.40
CA ARG A 191 5.97 8.05 -19.97
C ARG A 191 5.37 7.93 -18.58
N VAL A 192 4.73 6.79 -18.27
CA VAL A 192 4.18 6.54 -16.94
C VAL A 192 5.30 6.30 -15.93
N MET A 193 6.27 5.45 -16.27
CA MET A 193 7.37 5.09 -15.37
C MET A 193 8.29 6.27 -15.00
N GLN A 194 8.34 7.33 -15.79
CA GLN A 194 9.08 8.55 -15.47
C GLN A 194 8.45 9.36 -14.32
N GLN A 195 7.18 9.13 -13.99
CA GLN A 195 6.49 9.84 -12.92
C GLN A 195 7.00 9.40 -11.54
N GLU A 196 6.85 10.26 -10.56
CA GLU A 196 7.18 9.97 -9.16
C GLU A 196 6.09 9.11 -8.50
N GLU A 197 4.83 9.25 -8.93
CA GLU A 197 3.71 8.45 -8.43
C GLU A 197 3.13 7.57 -9.53
N ILE A 198 3.10 6.25 -9.29
CA ILE A 198 2.68 5.26 -10.28
C ILE A 198 1.67 4.30 -9.64
N THR A 199 0.54 4.10 -10.30
CA THR A 199 -0.43 3.05 -9.96
C THR A 199 -0.24 1.87 -10.89
N ILE A 200 -0.16 0.67 -10.32
CA ILE A 200 -0.15 -0.60 -11.02
C ILE A 200 -1.45 -1.31 -10.69
N SER A 201 -2.34 -1.40 -11.67
CA SER A 201 -3.61 -2.11 -11.53
C SER A 201 -3.46 -3.52 -12.11
N ILE A 202 -3.67 -4.55 -11.30
CA ILE A 202 -3.58 -5.96 -11.65
C ILE A 202 -4.97 -6.55 -11.49
N SER A 203 -5.55 -7.11 -12.55
CA SER A 203 -6.79 -7.89 -12.47
C SER A 203 -6.47 -9.37 -12.61
N LEU A 204 -6.99 -10.19 -11.69
CA LEU A 204 -6.72 -11.63 -11.63
C LEU A 204 -7.79 -12.47 -12.35
N GLY A 205 -9.00 -11.94 -12.55
CA GLY A 205 -10.11 -12.65 -13.21
C GLY A 205 -10.62 -13.89 -12.45
N ARG A 206 -10.55 -13.87 -11.11
CA ARG A 206 -10.88 -14.99 -10.21
C ARG A 206 -12.09 -14.74 -9.30
N GLY A 207 -12.48 -13.48 -9.09
CA GLY A 207 -13.62 -13.12 -8.24
C GLY A 207 -13.88 -11.61 -8.27
N ASN A 208 -14.31 -11.05 -7.14
CA ASN A 208 -14.64 -9.63 -6.98
C ASN A 208 -13.87 -8.98 -5.81
N ALA A 209 -12.93 -9.69 -5.20
CA ALA A 209 -12.14 -9.15 -4.10
C ALA A 209 -11.02 -8.25 -4.62
N SER A 210 -10.61 -7.30 -3.80
CA SER A 210 -9.51 -6.39 -4.12
C SER A 210 -8.67 -6.08 -2.89
N ALA A 211 -7.44 -5.66 -3.13
CA ALA A 211 -6.53 -5.16 -2.10
C ALA A 211 -5.61 -4.10 -2.70
N ILE A 212 -5.14 -3.18 -1.86
CA ILE A 212 -4.17 -2.15 -2.22
C ILE A 212 -2.97 -2.28 -1.29
N ILE A 213 -1.77 -2.22 -1.86
CA ILE A 213 -0.52 -2.05 -1.13
C ILE A 213 0.24 -0.85 -1.71
N TRP A 214 0.72 0.03 -0.85
CA TRP A 214 1.63 1.12 -1.22
C TRP A 214 3.07 0.71 -0.94
N THR A 215 3.94 0.96 -1.89
CA THR A 215 5.37 0.67 -1.78
C THR A 215 6.20 1.71 -2.52
N CYS A 216 7.51 1.55 -2.49
CA CYS A 216 8.45 2.39 -3.21
C CYS A 216 9.35 1.55 -4.14
N ASP A 217 10.23 2.23 -4.86
CA ASP A 217 11.32 1.63 -5.61
C ASP A 217 12.49 1.13 -4.71
N LEU A 218 13.52 0.55 -5.32
CA LEU A 218 14.76 0.12 -4.64
C LEU A 218 15.95 0.81 -5.33
N SER A 219 16.52 1.80 -4.66
CA SER A 219 17.59 2.65 -5.19
C SER A 219 18.98 2.26 -4.65
N HIS A 220 20.01 2.88 -5.21
CA HIS A 220 21.36 2.80 -4.63
C HIS A 220 21.45 3.44 -3.24
N GLU A 221 20.64 4.45 -2.97
CA GLU A 221 20.65 5.20 -1.72
C GLU A 221 20.16 4.36 -0.55
N TYR A 222 19.14 3.51 -0.76
CA TYR A 222 18.73 2.49 0.22
C TYR A 222 19.90 1.63 0.69
N VAL A 223 20.72 1.14 -0.26
CA VAL A 223 21.89 0.31 0.03
C VAL A 223 22.96 1.12 0.77
N ARG A 224 23.20 2.35 0.36
CA ARG A 224 24.18 3.24 1.00
C ARG A 224 23.79 3.53 2.45
N ILE A 225 22.56 3.99 2.70
CA ILE A 225 22.02 4.25 4.04
C ILE A 225 22.22 3.04 4.94
N ASN A 226 21.75 1.85 4.50
CA ASN A 226 21.75 0.65 5.33
C ASN A 226 23.10 -0.05 5.46
N SER A 227 24.07 0.23 4.59
CA SER A 227 25.44 -0.30 4.70
C SER A 227 26.36 0.61 5.53
N GLU A 228 26.08 1.91 5.58
CA GLU A 228 26.91 2.90 6.30
C GLU A 228 26.38 3.21 7.72
N TYR A 229 25.12 2.88 8.03
CA TYR A 229 24.46 3.26 9.31
C TYR A 229 25.05 2.63 10.57
N ARG A 230 25.95 1.64 10.46
CA ARG A 230 26.68 1.08 11.61
C ARG A 230 28.08 1.68 11.71
N SER A 231 28.19 2.78 12.46
CA SER A 231 29.42 3.27 13.13
C SER A 231 29.20 3.28 14.64
#